data_AF-A0A7Y5BNU9-F1
#
_entry.id   AF-A0A7Y5BNU9-F1
#
_cell.length_a   1.000
_cell.length_b   1.000
_cell.length_c   1.000
_cell.angle_alpha   90.00
_cell.angle_beta   90.00
_cell.angle_gamma   90.00
#
_symmetry.space_group_name_H-M   'P 1'
#
loop_
_entity.id
_entity.type
_entity.pdbx_description
1 polymer ?
#
loop_
_entity_poly.entity_id
_entity_poly.type
_entity_poly.pdbx_seq_one_letter_code
_entity_poly.pdbx_strand_id
1 'polypeptide(L)'
;MKTFLIPLDPHDDILSVRDKMAWGKTTRLLLIWPETDAPIFDRRLDLLLLKRRALELGAQLAFVTRDPEVKSHARDLGIPVFRTSREAQAAHWRVPREINPLDILRRLRALHGPKITTQELHRALRPSLAAPHTLPYHVSRFTLFLLAILSVAALAALIFPSATITLTPATQAQ
;
A
#
# COMPACT_ATOMS: atom_id res chain seq x y z
N MET A 1 -18.73 -32.27 -6.11
CA MET A 1 -19.41 -30.98 -5.85
C MET A 1 -20.12 -30.56 -7.13
N LYS A 2 -21.38 -30.12 -7.06
CA LYS A 2 -22.13 -29.66 -8.25
C LYS A 2 -21.71 -28.22 -8.57
N THR A 3 -21.52 -27.91 -9.85
CA THR A 3 -21.22 -26.54 -10.33
C THR A 3 -22.45 -26.02 -11.05
N PHE A 4 -22.88 -24.80 -10.73
CA PHE A 4 -24.00 -24.14 -11.39
C PHE A 4 -23.48 -23.28 -12.53
N LEU A 5 -23.96 -23.58 -13.73
CA LEU A 5 -23.53 -22.98 -14.98
C LEU A 5 -24.50 -21.86 -15.33
N ILE A 6 -23.99 -20.64 -15.45
CA ILE A 6 -24.77 -19.47 -15.81
C ILE A 6 -24.24 -18.98 -17.17
N PRO A 7 -24.91 -19.33 -18.27
CA PRO A 7 -24.60 -18.72 -19.56
C PRO A 7 -25.02 -17.24 -19.52
N LEU A 8 -24.12 -16.38 -19.97
CA LEU A 8 -24.37 -14.96 -20.12
C LEU A 8 -24.89 -14.70 -21.54
N ASP A 9 -25.93 -13.89 -21.64
CA ASP A 9 -26.45 -13.35 -22.90
C ASP A 9 -25.72 -12.03 -23.23
N PRO A 10 -25.44 -11.73 -24.51
CA PRO A 10 -24.92 -10.42 -24.92
C PRO A 10 -25.69 -9.20 -24.37
N HIS A 11 -26.97 -9.36 -24.03
CA HIS A 11 -27.83 -8.30 -23.48
C HIS A 11 -28.00 -8.36 -21.96
N ASP A 12 -27.28 -9.25 -21.26
CA ASP A 12 -27.33 -9.34 -19.81
C ASP A 12 -26.61 -8.14 -19.17
N ASP A 13 -27.30 -7.45 -18.26
CA ASP A 13 -26.69 -6.44 -17.39
C ASP A 13 -26.19 -7.06 -16.06
N ILE A 14 -25.37 -6.33 -15.32
CA ILE A 14 -24.81 -6.72 -14.03
C ILE A 14 -25.91 -7.14 -13.04
N LEU A 15 -27.07 -6.46 -13.08
CA LEU A 15 -28.20 -6.77 -12.22
C LEU A 15 -28.83 -8.12 -12.57
N SER A 16 -29.06 -8.38 -13.86
CA SER A 16 -29.57 -9.65 -14.37
C SER A 16 -28.67 -10.82 -13.99
N VAL A 17 -27.35 -10.65 -14.14
CA VAL A 17 -26.37 -11.68 -13.75
C VAL A 17 -26.37 -11.92 -12.24
N ARG A 18 -26.44 -10.87 -11.43
CA ARG A 18 -26.51 -10.99 -9.96
C ARG A 18 -27.75 -11.74 -9.49
N ASP A 19 -28.88 -11.56 -10.15
CA ASP A 19 -30.10 -12.31 -9.87
C ASP A 19 -29.98 -13.78 -10.30
N LYS A 20 -29.46 -14.05 -11.50
CA LYS A 20 -29.16 -15.42 -11.96
C LYS A 20 -28.20 -16.15 -10.99
N MET A 21 -27.21 -15.44 -10.44
CA MET A 21 -26.31 -15.98 -9.41
C MET A 21 -27.05 -16.36 -8.12
N ALA A 22 -28.04 -15.58 -7.70
CA ALA A 22 -28.81 -15.84 -6.50
C ALA A 22 -29.72 -17.09 -6.64
N TRP A 23 -30.12 -17.46 -7.85
CA TRP A 23 -30.89 -18.68 -8.11
C TRP A 23 -30.06 -19.97 -7.92
N GLY A 24 -28.73 -19.86 -8.03
CA GLY A 24 -27.81 -20.97 -7.84
C GLY A 24 -27.68 -21.37 -6.36
N LYS A 25 -28.39 -22.43 -5.93
CA LYS A 25 -28.29 -22.98 -4.56
C LYS A 25 -26.97 -23.74 -4.28
N THR A 26 -25.87 -23.41 -4.96
CA THR A 26 -24.63 -24.20 -4.91
C THR A 26 -23.41 -23.38 -4.58
N THR A 27 -22.37 -24.07 -4.09
CA THR A 27 -21.11 -23.47 -3.65
C THR A 27 -20.20 -23.05 -4.80
N ARG A 28 -20.46 -23.46 -6.05
CA ARG A 28 -19.63 -23.11 -7.23
C ARG A 28 -20.46 -22.51 -8.35
N LEU A 29 -20.24 -21.24 -8.65
CA LEU A 29 -20.85 -20.48 -9.74
C LEU A 29 -19.85 -20.34 -10.90
N LEU A 30 -20.21 -20.87 -12.07
CA LEU A 30 -19.44 -20.71 -13.29
C LEU A 30 -20.20 -19.80 -14.26
N LEU A 31 -19.70 -18.59 -14.49
CA LEU A 31 -20.25 -17.73 -15.54
C LEU A 31 -19.58 -18.07 -16.87
N ILE A 32 -20.39 -18.28 -17.90
CA ILE A 32 -19.93 -18.59 -19.25
C ILE A 32 -20.20 -17.38 -20.12
N TRP A 33 -19.13 -16.75 -20.61
CA TRP A 33 -19.24 -15.66 -21.57
C TRP A 33 -19.83 -16.15 -22.90
N PRO A 34 -20.63 -15.34 -23.60
CA PRO A 34 -21.04 -15.67 -24.96
C PRO A 34 -19.81 -15.77 -25.88
N GLU A 35 -19.95 -16.54 -26.96
CA GLU A 35 -18.90 -16.64 -27.97
C GLU A 35 -18.84 -15.42 -28.90
N THR A 36 -19.85 -14.56 -28.87
CA THR A 36 -19.94 -13.34 -29.67
C THR A 36 -19.03 -12.25 -29.11
N ASP A 37 -18.37 -11.48 -29.98
CA ASP A 37 -17.46 -10.34 -29.66
C ASP A 37 -18.16 -9.14 -28.99
N ALA A 38 -19.32 -9.34 -28.36
CA ALA A 38 -20.03 -8.30 -27.63
C ALA A 38 -19.44 -8.19 -26.21
N PRO A 39 -18.82 -7.04 -25.84
CA PRO A 39 -18.32 -6.84 -24.50
C PRO A 39 -19.50 -6.67 -23.53
N ILE A 40 -19.80 -7.70 -22.73
CA ILE A 40 -20.82 -7.62 -21.68
C ILE A 40 -20.29 -6.83 -20.47
N PHE A 41 -19.05 -7.11 -20.06
CA PHE A 41 -18.41 -6.47 -18.89
C PHE A 41 -16.96 -6.09 -19.22
N ASP A 42 -16.80 -4.94 -19.86
CA ASP A 42 -15.48 -4.42 -20.26
C ASP A 42 -14.73 -3.75 -19.09
N ARG A 43 -15.41 -3.55 -17.95
CA ARG A 43 -14.86 -2.83 -16.81
C ARG A 43 -14.46 -3.78 -15.71
N ARG A 44 -13.25 -3.58 -15.19
CA ARG A 44 -12.77 -4.24 -13.96
C ARG A 44 -13.75 -4.12 -12.77
N LEU A 45 -14.50 -3.02 -12.68
CA LEU A 45 -15.47 -2.79 -11.61
C LEU A 45 -16.59 -3.83 -11.63
N ASP A 46 -17.08 -4.21 -12.81
CA ASP A 46 -18.20 -5.13 -12.97
C ASP A 46 -17.83 -6.53 -12.45
N LEU A 47 -16.63 -7.00 -12.83
CA LEU A 47 -16.05 -8.25 -12.34
C LEU A 47 -15.85 -8.24 -10.82
N LEU A 48 -15.49 -7.09 -10.23
CA LEU A 48 -15.36 -6.93 -8.78
C LEU A 48 -16.73 -7.01 -8.09
N LEU A 49 -17.78 -6.42 -8.66
CA LEU A 49 -19.14 -6.49 -8.13
C LEU A 49 -19.68 -7.92 -8.16
N LEU A 50 -19.44 -8.66 -9.25
CA LEU A 50 -19.80 -10.09 -9.35
C LEU A 50 -19.04 -10.92 -8.31
N LYS A 51 -17.74 -10.67 -8.13
CA LYS A 51 -16.93 -11.33 -7.10
C LYS A 51 -17.49 -11.09 -5.70
N ARG A 52 -17.81 -9.84 -5.37
CA ARG A 52 -18.41 -9.49 -4.07
C ARG A 52 -19.74 -10.22 -3.88
N ARG A 53 -20.60 -10.25 -4.91
CA ARG A 53 -21.88 -10.95 -4.82
C ARG A 53 -21.70 -12.45 -4.61
N ALA A 54 -20.75 -13.08 -5.28
CA ALA A 54 -20.44 -14.49 -5.05
C ALA A 54 -20.00 -14.77 -3.61
N LEU A 55 -19.17 -13.88 -3.04
CA LEU A 55 -18.75 -13.96 -1.64
C LEU A 55 -19.93 -13.82 -0.67
N GLU A 56 -20.83 -12.86 -0.89
CA GLU A 56 -22.06 -12.70 -0.10
C GLU A 56 -22.94 -13.97 -0.12
N LEU A 57 -22.98 -14.67 -1.25
CA LEU A 57 -23.71 -15.94 -1.40
C LEU A 57 -22.95 -17.14 -0.80
N GLY A 58 -21.74 -16.95 -0.29
CA GLY A 58 -20.87 -18.04 0.17
C GLY A 58 -20.42 -18.96 -0.96
N ALA A 59 -20.45 -18.49 -2.20
CA ALA A 59 -20.14 -19.25 -3.39
C ALA A 59 -18.77 -18.87 -3.98
N GLN A 60 -18.12 -19.86 -4.57
CA GLN A 60 -16.90 -19.70 -5.35
C GLN A 60 -17.30 -19.24 -6.76
N LEU A 61 -16.56 -18.28 -7.30
CA LEU A 61 -16.80 -17.73 -8.64
C LEU A 61 -15.66 -18.13 -9.58
N ALA A 62 -16.02 -18.56 -10.78
CA ALA A 62 -15.09 -18.77 -11.89
C ALA A 62 -15.71 -18.29 -13.20
N PHE A 63 -14.86 -17.98 -14.18
CA PHE A 63 -15.29 -17.55 -15.51
C PHE A 63 -14.83 -18.51 -16.60
N VAL A 64 -15.65 -18.70 -17.62
CA VAL A 64 -15.26 -19.29 -18.90
C VAL A 64 -15.33 -18.17 -19.93
N THR A 65 -14.18 -17.70 -20.40
CA THR A 65 -14.09 -16.66 -21.43
C THR A 65 -12.85 -16.83 -22.30
N ARG A 66 -12.91 -16.36 -23.54
CA ARG A 66 -11.78 -16.27 -24.47
C ARG A 66 -11.21 -14.85 -24.57
N ASP A 67 -11.93 -13.86 -24.04
CA ASP A 67 -11.56 -12.45 -24.10
C ASP A 67 -10.29 -12.17 -23.27
N PRO A 68 -9.23 -11.59 -23.87
CA PRO A 68 -8.01 -11.25 -23.17
C PRO A 68 -8.19 -10.17 -22.09
N GLU A 69 -9.09 -9.20 -22.27
CA GLU A 69 -9.31 -8.11 -21.31
C GLU A 69 -9.98 -8.63 -20.05
N VAL A 70 -11.09 -9.38 -20.21
CA VAL A 70 -11.78 -10.04 -19.10
C VAL A 70 -10.84 -10.98 -18.35
N LYS A 71 -9.97 -11.71 -19.07
CA LYS A 71 -8.97 -12.58 -18.45
C LYS A 71 -7.93 -11.81 -17.64
N SER A 72 -7.51 -10.63 -18.10
CA SER A 72 -6.58 -9.76 -17.38
C SER A 72 -7.20 -9.28 -16.07
N HIS A 73 -8.41 -8.74 -16.14
CA HIS A 73 -9.13 -8.21 -14.97
C HIS A 73 -9.49 -9.30 -13.97
N ALA A 74 -9.92 -10.47 -14.43
CA ALA A 74 -10.20 -11.60 -13.57
C ALA A 74 -8.94 -12.10 -12.85
N ARG A 75 -7.78 -12.11 -13.52
CA ARG A 75 -6.50 -12.46 -12.90
C ARG A 75 -6.11 -11.47 -11.81
N ASP A 76 -6.25 -10.17 -12.06
CA ASP A 76 -5.96 -9.12 -11.07
C ASP A 76 -6.85 -9.24 -9.84
N LEU A 77 -8.08 -9.70 -10.03
CA LEU A 77 -9.03 -9.95 -8.95
C LEU A 77 -8.85 -11.34 -8.30
N GLY A 78 -7.94 -12.18 -8.77
CA GLY A 78 -7.71 -13.53 -8.26
C GLY A 78 -8.89 -14.48 -8.51
N ILE A 79 -9.65 -14.27 -9.58
CA ILE A 79 -10.76 -15.12 -10.01
C ILE A 79 -10.22 -16.14 -11.02
N PRO A 80 -10.47 -17.45 -10.84
CA PRO A 80 -10.04 -18.46 -11.81
C PRO A 80 -10.81 -18.32 -13.13
N VAL A 81 -10.05 -18.37 -14.24
CA VAL A 81 -10.58 -18.31 -15.61
C VAL A 81 -10.20 -19.58 -16.35
N PHE A 82 -11.17 -20.17 -17.04
CA PHE A 82 -11.02 -21.42 -17.79
C PHE A 82 -11.40 -21.22 -19.27
N ARG A 83 -10.94 -22.11 -20.14
CA ARG A 83 -11.31 -22.06 -21.56
C ARG A 83 -12.60 -22.83 -21.85
N THR A 84 -12.91 -23.83 -21.03
CA THR A 84 -14.10 -24.68 -21.21
C THR A 84 -14.81 -24.93 -19.88
N SER A 85 -16.11 -25.19 -19.96
CA SER A 85 -16.92 -25.56 -18.80
C SER A 85 -16.47 -26.89 -18.18
N ARG A 86 -16.04 -27.86 -19.00
CA ARG A 86 -15.53 -29.16 -18.53
C ARG A 86 -14.25 -29.01 -17.70
N GLU A 87 -13.31 -28.18 -18.17
CA GLU A 87 -12.08 -27.88 -17.44
C GLU A 87 -12.38 -27.22 -16.08
N ALA A 88 -13.29 -26.25 -16.06
CA ALA A 88 -13.69 -25.57 -14.84
C ALA A 88 -14.31 -26.53 -13.81
N GLN A 89 -15.12 -27.50 -14.26
CA GLN A 89 -15.75 -28.48 -13.36
C GLN A 89 -14.75 -29.48 -12.77
N ALA A 90 -13.74 -29.89 -13.56
CA ALA A 90 -12.70 -30.82 -13.10
C ALA A 90 -11.69 -30.14 -12.16
N ALA A 91 -11.44 -28.84 -12.34
CA ALA A 91 -10.48 -28.10 -11.55
C ALA A 91 -10.93 -27.87 -10.09
N HIS A 92 -9.96 -27.82 -9.19
CA HIS A 92 -10.16 -27.33 -7.82
C HIS A 92 -10.01 -25.81 -7.80
N TRP A 93 -11.10 -25.10 -7.51
CA TRP A 93 -11.07 -23.64 -7.42
C TRP A 93 -10.46 -23.25 -6.08
N ARG A 94 -9.31 -22.56 -6.10
CA ARG A 94 -8.75 -21.98 -4.88
C ARG A 94 -9.63 -20.81 -4.47
N VAL A 95 -10.41 -21.02 -3.42
CA VAL A 95 -11.20 -19.94 -2.81
C VAL A 95 -10.22 -18.98 -2.15
N PRO A 96 -10.23 -17.68 -2.49
CA PRO A 96 -9.69 -16.68 -1.59
C PRO A 96 -10.60 -16.73 -0.36
N ARG A 97 -10.12 -17.38 0.71
CA ARG A 97 -10.80 -17.35 2.01
C ARG A 97 -11.08 -15.88 2.31
N GLU A 98 -12.33 -15.53 2.58
CA GLU A 98 -12.68 -14.18 3.03
C GLU A 98 -11.70 -13.86 4.16
N ILE A 99 -10.80 -12.91 3.92
CA ILE A 99 -9.91 -12.47 4.96
C ILE A 99 -10.83 -11.68 5.87
N ASN A 100 -11.31 -12.33 6.93
CA ASN A 100 -12.18 -11.69 7.89
C ASN A 100 -11.48 -10.39 8.31
N PRO A 101 -12.12 -9.21 8.26
CA PRO A 101 -11.47 -7.98 8.69
C PRO A 101 -10.95 -8.11 10.13
N LEU A 102 -11.59 -8.95 10.95
CA LEU A 102 -11.08 -9.35 12.27
C LEU A 102 -9.81 -10.20 12.22
N ASP A 103 -9.62 -11.04 11.19
CA ASP A 103 -8.37 -11.77 10.95
C ASP A 103 -7.26 -10.86 10.41
N ILE A 104 -7.60 -9.85 9.60
CA ILE A 104 -6.65 -8.78 9.22
C ILE A 104 -6.23 -8.03 10.47
N LEU A 105 -7.19 -7.58 11.29
CA LEU A 105 -6.92 -6.90 12.55
C LEU A 105 -6.16 -7.78 13.53
N ARG A 106 -6.48 -9.08 13.64
CA ARG A 106 -5.73 -10.05 14.46
C ARG A 106 -4.33 -10.26 13.94
N ARG A 107 -4.12 -10.37 12.62
CA ARG A 107 -2.77 -10.46 12.02
C ARG A 107 -1.99 -9.17 12.23
N LEU A 108 -2.60 -8.00 12.05
CA LEU A 108 -1.98 -6.72 12.34
C LEU A 108 -1.66 -6.59 13.84
N ARG A 109 -2.53 -7.07 14.72
CA ARG A 109 -2.32 -7.10 16.18
C ARG A 109 -1.32 -8.17 16.62
N ALA A 110 -1.14 -9.24 15.85
CA ALA A 110 -0.12 -10.26 16.08
C ALA A 110 1.25 -9.82 15.52
N LEU A 111 1.26 -9.05 14.43
CA LEU A 111 2.45 -8.37 13.90
C LEU A 111 2.88 -7.23 14.82
N HIS A 112 1.92 -6.50 15.41
CA HIS A 112 2.14 -5.63 16.55
C HIS A 112 2.20 -6.49 17.84
N GLY A 113 3.24 -7.33 17.94
CA GLY A 113 3.69 -7.85 19.24
C GLY A 113 3.85 -6.71 20.26
N PRO A 114 3.94 -7.04 21.57
CA PRO A 114 3.84 -6.06 22.67
C PRO A 114 4.72 -4.86 22.34
N LYS A 115 4.10 -3.67 22.28
CA LYS A 115 4.68 -2.41 21.78
C LYS A 115 6.20 -2.43 21.89
N ILE A 116 6.86 -2.81 20.80
CA ILE A 116 8.30 -2.66 20.68
C ILE A 116 8.50 -1.16 20.78
N THR A 117 8.98 -0.70 21.93
CA THR A 117 9.29 0.71 22.15
C THR A 117 10.17 1.13 20.98
N THR A 118 9.92 2.32 20.42
CA THR A 118 10.64 2.86 19.24
C THR A 118 12.17 2.69 19.32
N GLN A 119 12.71 2.61 20.55
CA GLN A 119 14.09 2.33 20.88
C GLN A 119 14.61 0.92 20.51
N GLU A 120 13.77 -0.13 20.61
CA GLU A 120 14.14 -1.52 20.27
C GLU A 120 14.09 -1.77 18.77
N LEU A 121 13.11 -1.18 18.07
CA LEU A 121 13.02 -1.24 16.61
C LEU A 121 14.21 -0.55 15.93
N HIS A 122 14.69 0.56 16.51
CA HIS A 122 15.90 1.25 16.05
C HIS A 122 17.19 0.44 16.27
N ARG A 123 17.25 -0.45 17.26
CA ARG A 123 18.39 -1.36 17.46
C ARG A 123 18.38 -2.50 16.44
N ALA A 124 17.20 -3.06 16.14
CA ALA A 124 17.06 -4.21 15.24
C ALA A 124 17.27 -3.87 13.75
N LEU A 125 16.99 -2.62 13.34
CA LEU A 125 17.09 -2.18 11.95
C LEU A 125 18.46 -1.61 11.55
N ARG A 126 19.50 -1.68 12.41
CA ARG A 126 20.85 -1.29 11.99
C ARG A 126 21.46 -2.38 11.12
N PRO A 127 21.68 -2.15 9.81
CA PRO A 127 22.46 -3.06 9.01
C PRO A 127 23.91 -2.97 9.50
N SER A 128 24.52 -4.12 9.78
CA SER A 128 25.97 -4.26 9.89
C SER A 128 26.56 -4.02 8.50
N LEU A 129 26.78 -2.76 8.15
CA LEU A 129 27.60 -2.37 7.00
C LEU A 129 28.76 -1.56 7.55
N ALA A 130 29.87 -2.26 7.71
CA ALA A 130 31.17 -1.65 7.89
C ALA A 130 31.46 -0.73 6.68
N ALA A 131 31.58 0.56 6.95
CA ALA A 131 32.36 1.49 6.14
C ALA A 131 33.06 2.44 7.11
N PRO A 132 34.40 2.50 7.12
CA PRO A 132 35.15 3.41 7.97
C PRO A 132 35.24 4.76 7.27
N HIS A 133 34.52 5.76 7.77
CA HIS A 133 34.97 7.14 7.65
C HIS A 133 34.81 7.84 9.00
N THR A 134 35.91 7.77 9.74
CA THR A 134 36.23 8.54 10.92
C THR A 134 36.27 10.03 10.55
N LEU A 135 35.21 10.77 10.87
CA LEU A 135 35.27 12.12 11.43
C LEU A 135 33.82 12.61 11.64
N PRO A 136 33.44 12.99 12.88
CA PRO A 136 32.07 13.36 13.19
C PRO A 136 31.69 14.66 12.46
N TYR A 137 30.80 14.55 11.48
CA TYR A 137 30.21 15.66 10.70
C TYR A 137 29.52 16.75 11.54
N HIS A 138 29.32 16.49 12.84
CA HIS A 138 28.85 17.48 13.80
C HIS A 138 29.92 18.51 14.14
N VAL A 139 31.19 18.10 14.26
CA VAL A 139 32.30 19.01 14.61
C VAL A 139 32.56 19.99 13.48
N SER A 140 32.49 19.55 12.22
CA SER A 140 32.71 20.43 11.06
C SER A 140 31.63 21.50 10.90
N ARG A 141 30.38 21.23 11.30
CA ARG A 141 29.31 22.23 11.28
C ARG A 141 29.52 23.31 12.34
N PHE A 142 29.93 22.93 13.55
CA PHE A 142 30.22 23.89 14.62
C PHE A 142 31.45 24.73 14.30
N THR A 143 32.52 24.16 13.76
CA THR A 143 33.73 24.93 13.40
C THR A 143 33.44 25.95 12.31
N LEU A 144 32.65 25.58 11.30
CA LEU A 144 32.29 26.48 10.19
C LEU A 144 31.37 27.61 10.65
N PHE A 145 30.44 27.32 11.56
CA PHE A 145 29.59 28.33 12.21
C PHE A 145 30.40 29.29 13.10
N LEU A 146 31.32 28.76 13.92
CA LEU A 146 32.18 29.59 14.77
C LEU A 146 33.09 30.49 13.92
N LEU A 147 33.64 29.95 12.83
CA LEU A 147 34.48 30.69 11.90
C LEU A 147 33.72 31.85 11.25
N ALA A 148 32.47 31.61 10.85
CA ALA A 148 31.61 32.65 10.28
C ALA A 148 31.32 33.77 11.30
N ILE A 149 31.00 33.42 12.55
CA ILE A 149 30.78 34.40 13.63
C ILE A 149 32.04 35.22 13.90
N LEU A 150 33.20 34.56 14.02
CA LEU A 150 34.47 35.23 14.23
C LEU A 150 34.81 36.18 13.09
N SER A 151 34.53 35.79 11.85
CA SER A 151 34.74 36.66 10.68
C SER A 151 33.90 37.93 10.76
N VAL A 152 32.63 37.82 11.15
CA VAL A 152 31.74 38.98 11.31
C VAL A 152 32.18 39.86 12.49
N ALA A 153 32.54 39.25 13.62
CA ALA A 153 33.00 39.97 14.80
C ALA A 153 34.32 40.73 14.55
N ALA A 154 35.26 40.13 13.83
CA ALA A 154 36.51 40.79 13.44
C ALA A 154 36.26 42.00 12.54
N LEU A 155 35.33 41.87 11.57
CA LEU A 155 34.95 42.99 10.71
C LEU A 155 34.30 44.12 11.51
N ALA A 156 33.44 43.78 12.47
CA ALA A 156 32.83 44.75 13.38
C ALA A 156 33.88 45.47 14.25
N ALA A 157 34.87 44.75 14.75
CA ALA A 157 35.96 45.33 15.56
C ALA A 157 36.84 46.30 14.75
N LEU A 158 37.05 46.05 13.46
CA LEU A 158 37.78 46.98 12.58
C LEU A 158 37.01 48.29 12.32
N ILE A 159 35.68 48.23 12.33
CA ILE A 159 34.81 49.39 12.10
C ILE A 159 34.55 50.17 13.39
N PHE A 160 34.70 49.53 14.56
CA PHE A 160 34.39 50.15 15.84
C PHE A 160 35.43 51.22 16.21
N PRO A 161 35.04 52.51 16.33
CA PRO A 161 35.95 53.56 16.76
C PRO A 161 36.34 53.35 18.22
N SER A 162 37.64 53.33 18.50
CA SER A 162 38.16 53.12 19.85
C SER A 162 37.88 54.36 20.71
N ALA A 163 37.09 54.21 21.77
CA ALA A 163 36.82 55.26 22.73
C ALA A 163 37.94 55.30 23.78
N THR A 164 38.84 56.27 23.66
CA THR A 164 39.86 56.51 24.70
C THR A 164 39.21 57.30 25.84
N ILE A 165 38.96 56.66 26.97
CA ILE A 165 38.40 57.30 28.16
C ILE A 165 39.55 57.96 28.94
N THR A 166 39.68 59.28 28.84
CA THR A 166 40.60 60.04 29.68
C THR A 166 39.94 60.36 31.01
N LEU A 167 40.39 59.71 32.08
CA LEU A 167 39.96 60.02 33.45
C LEU A 167 40.83 61.14 34.01
N THR A 168 40.26 62.32 34.24
CA THR A 168 40.91 63.40 34.97
C THR A 168 40.55 63.30 36.45
N PRO A 169 41.53 63.09 37.36
CA PRO A 169 41.25 63.02 38.79
C PRO A 169 40.86 64.40 39.32
N ALA A 170 39.70 64.49 39.98
CA ALA A 170 39.31 65.67 40.74
C ALA A 170 39.96 65.60 42.13
N THR A 171 41.08 66.29 42.31
CA THR A 171 41.68 66.49 43.63
C THR A 171 40.91 67.58 44.38
N GLN A 172 40.14 67.17 45.39
CA GLN A 172 39.53 68.08 46.35
C GLN A 172 40.47 68.16 47.56
N ALA A 173 41.10 69.32 47.77
CA ALA A 173 41.90 69.60 48.95
C ALA A 173 40.98 69.71 50.16
N GLN A 174 41.30 68.95 51.20
CA GLN A 174 40.61 68.89 52.48
C GLN A 174 41.16 69.95 53.44
#